data_AF-A7ZLW4-F1
#
_entry.id   AF-A7ZLW4-F1
#
_cell.length_a   1.000
_cell.length_b   1.000
_cell.length_c   1.000
_cell.angle_alpha   90.00
_cell.angle_beta   90.00
_cell.angle_gamma   90.00
#
_symmetry.space_group_name_H-M   'P 1'
#
loop_
_entity.id
_entity.type
_entity.pdbx_description
1 polymer ?
#
loop_
_entity_poly.entity_id
_entity_poly.type
_entity_poly.pdbx_seq_one_letter_code
_entity_poly.pdbx_strand_id
1 'polypeptide(L)' 'MMKKETKRGDTTVRINENRKLELKRRVLEIGNKTGELLKPSEIVNHLIDNYLDDAVKDLISKEELKKKKAM' A
#
# COMPACT_ATOMS: atom_id res chain seq x y z
N MET A 1 31.67 11.57 4.82
CA MET A 1 30.23 11.22 4.91
C MET A 1 29.89 10.40 3.66
N MET A 2 29.93 9.06 3.75
CA MET A 2 29.68 8.18 2.59
C MET A 2 28.19 8.24 2.22
N LYS A 3 27.88 8.66 0.99
CA LYS A 3 26.56 8.42 0.40
C LYS A 3 26.41 6.91 0.21
N LYS A 4 25.60 6.26 1.05
CA LYS A 4 25.14 4.89 0.77
C LYS A 4 24.30 4.97 -0.51
N GLU A 5 24.84 4.49 -1.62
CA GLU A 5 24.03 4.15 -2.79
C GLU A 5 23.14 2.96 -2.40
N THR A 6 21.94 3.26 -1.94
CA THR A 6 20.91 2.24 -1.74
C THR A 6 20.52 1.73 -3.12
N LYS A 7 21.04 0.55 -3.52
CA LYS A 7 20.54 -0.15 -4.71
C LYS A 7 19.02 -0.26 -4.61
N ARG A 8 18.30 0.05 -5.69
CA ARG A 8 16.84 -0.09 -5.75
C ARG A 8 16.46 -1.54 -5.45
N GLY A 9 15.85 -1.77 -4.29
CA GLY A 9 15.31 -3.05 -3.85
C GLY A 9 13.84 -3.19 -4.24
N ASP A 10 13.50 -2.84 -5.48
CA ASP A 10 12.12 -2.83 -5.95
C ASP A 10 11.54 -4.25 -5.93
N THR A 11 10.31 -4.38 -5.46
CA THR A 11 9.58 -5.67 -5.43
C THR A 11 8.21 -5.51 -6.09
N THR A 12 7.64 -6.63 -6.55
CA THR A 12 6.30 -6.66 -7.16
C THR A 12 5.31 -7.32 -6.21
N VAL A 13 4.24 -6.60 -5.87
CA VAL A 13 3.13 -7.13 -5.09
C VAL A 13 1.98 -7.50 -6.02
N ARG A 14 1.44 -8.71 -5.87
CA ARG A 14 0.29 -9.16 -6.64
C ARG A 14 -0.99 -8.54 -6.09
N ILE A 15 -1.67 -7.74 -6.92
CA ILE A 15 -3.02 -7.26 -6.67
C ILE A 15 -3.96 -7.75 -7.77
N ASN A 16 -5.24 -7.93 -7.46
CA ASN A 16 -6.24 -8.30 -8.47
C ASN A 16 -6.57 -7.10 -9.39
N GLU A 17 -7.26 -7.40 -10.49
CA GLU A 17 -7.61 -6.38 -11.50
C GLU A 17 -8.48 -5.26 -10.93
N ASN A 18 -9.47 -5.59 -10.10
CA ASN A 18 -10.36 -4.61 -9.49
C ASN A 18 -9.59 -3.58 -8.64
N ARG A 19 -8.66 -4.04 -7.78
CA ARG A 19 -7.81 -3.16 -6.96
C ARG A 19 -6.87 -2.32 -7.82
N LYS A 20 -6.33 -2.89 -8.90
CA LYS A 20 -5.50 -2.17 -9.86
C LYS A 20 -6.28 -1.03 -10.55
N LEU A 21 -7.52 -1.30 -10.97
CA LEU A 21 -8.41 -0.29 -11.57
C LEU A 21 -8.78 0.79 -10.57
N GLU A 22 -9.10 0.42 -9.33
CA GLU A 22 -9.39 1.39 -8.28
C GLU A 22 -8.19 2.30 -8.00
N LEU A 23 -6.98 1.74 -7.87
CA LEU A 23 -5.76 2.53 -7.69
C LEU A 23 -5.58 3.56 -8.80
N LYS A 24 -5.80 3.17 -10.07
CA LYS A 24 -5.76 4.09 -11.21
C LYS A 24 -6.83 5.20 -11.10
N ARG A 25 -8.05 4.85 -10.69
CA ARG A 25 -9.13 5.84 -10.50
C ARG A 25 -8.77 6.85 -9.42
N ARG A 26 -8.17 6.42 -8.31
CA ARG A 26 -7.73 7.32 -7.23
C ARG A 26 -6.62 8.26 -7.68
N VAL A 27 -5.67 7.78 -8.48
CA VAL A 27 -4.67 8.64 -9.12
C VAL A 27 -5.33 9.75 -9.95
N LEU A 28 -6.31 9.39 -10.80
CA LEU A 28 -7.04 10.38 -11.60
C LEU A 28 -7.85 11.35 -10.74
N GLU A 29 -8.50 10.86 -9.69
CA GLU A 29 -9.25 11.68 -8.75
C GLU A 29 -8.36 12.73 -8.08
N ILE A 30 -7.16 12.34 -7.63
CA ILE A 30 -6.19 13.25 -7.04
C ILE A 30 -5.72 14.27 -8.08
N GLY A 31 -5.37 13.83 -9.29
CA GLY A 31 -4.94 14.74 -10.36
C GLY A 31 -6.02 15.74 -10.76
N ASN A 32 -7.29 15.33 -10.83
CA ASN A 32 -8.40 16.22 -11.11
C ASN A 32 -8.62 17.27 -10.00
N LYS A 33 -8.38 16.91 -8.73
CA LYS A 33 -8.59 17.81 -7.58
C LYS A 33 -7.40 18.73 -7.29
N THR A 34 -6.19 18.26 -7.52
CA THR A 34 -4.94 18.95 -7.14
C THR A 34 -4.25 19.61 -8.33
N GLY A 35 -4.57 19.19 -9.56
CA GLY A 35 -3.83 19.58 -10.77
C GLY A 35 -2.57 18.76 -11.02
N GLU A 36 -2.18 17.86 -10.10
CA GLU A 36 -0.95 17.07 -10.20
C GLU A 36 -1.21 15.59 -10.44
N LEU A 37 -0.59 15.04 -11.49
CA LEU A 37 -0.75 13.63 -11.83
C LEU A 37 0.29 12.77 -11.10
N LEU A 38 -0.14 12.10 -10.03
CA LEU A 38 0.69 11.16 -9.26
C LEU A 38 0.87 9.82 -9.96
N LYS A 39 1.94 9.11 -9.62
CA LYS A 39 2.12 7.70 -10.01
C LYS A 39 1.40 6.79 -9.01
N PRO A 40 0.83 5.65 -9.47
CA PRO A 40 0.25 4.64 -8.58
C PRO A 40 1.20 4.18 -7.47
N SER A 41 2.51 4.11 -7.76
CA SER A 41 3.54 3.74 -6.79
C SER A 41 3.65 4.73 -5.62
N GLU A 42 3.38 6.01 -5.84
CA GLU A 42 3.46 7.03 -4.79
C GLU A 42 2.33 6.82 -3.77
N ILE A 43 1.12 6.50 -4.23
CA ILE A 43 0.01 6.13 -3.35
C ILE A 43 0.36 4.87 -2.56
N VAL A 44 0.88 3.84 -3.23
CA VAL A 44 1.24 2.57 -2.56
C VAL A 44 2.34 2.78 -1.52
N ASN A 45 3.37 3.55 -1.85
CA ASN A 45 4.44 3.88 -0.90
C ASN A 45 3.88 4.67 0.28
N HIS A 46 3.03 5.67 0.04
CA HIS A 46 2.37 6.41 1.12
C HIS A 46 1.53 5.49 2.03
N LEU A 47 0.83 4.51 1.45
CA LEU A 47 0.09 3.51 2.23
C LEU A 47 1.00 2.66 3.10
N ILE A 48 2.15 2.23 2.57
CA ILE A 48 3.13 1.44 3.32
C ILE A 48 3.74 2.29 4.44
N ASP A 49 4.19 3.51 4.13
CA ASP A 49 4.91 4.33 5.09
C ASP A 49 4.03 4.83 6.25
N ASN A 50 2.73 5.01 6.02
CA ASN A 50 1.83 5.62 7.01
C ASN A 50 0.81 4.65 7.62
N TYR A 51 0.49 3.54 6.95
CA TYR A 51 -0.61 2.65 7.38
C TYR A 51 -0.21 1.18 7.51
N LEU A 52 1.08 0.83 7.35
CA LEU A 52 1.54 -0.56 7.48
C LEU A 52 1.29 -1.12 8.90
N ASP A 53 1.58 -0.34 9.94
CA ASP A 53 1.46 -0.81 11.33
C ASP A 53 0.02 -1.17 11.68
N ASP A 54 -0.94 -0.37 11.24
CA ASP A 54 -2.36 -0.63 11.48
C ASP A 54 -2.83 -1.83 10.68
N ALA A 55 -2.39 -1.97 9.42
CA ALA A 55 -2.66 -3.17 8.63
C ALA A 55 -2.11 -4.45 9.29
N VAL A 56 -0.92 -4.38 9.90
CA VAL A 56 -0.33 -5.51 10.63
C VAL A 56 -1.17 -5.88 11.85
N LYS A 57 -1.56 -4.91 12.67
CA LYS A 57 -2.41 -5.14 13.86
C LYS A 57 -3.73 -5.80 13.49
N ASP A 58 -4.40 -5.31 12.43
CA ASP A 58 -5.67 -5.85 11.97
C ASP A 58 -5.54 -7.30 11.49
N LEU A 59 -4.48 -7.61 10.75
CA LEU A 59 -4.23 -8.97 10.26
C LEU A 59 -3.96 -9.95 11.40
N ILE A 60 -3.14 -9.56 12.38
CA ILE A 60 -2.89 -10.38 13.58
C ILE A 60 -4.20 -10.61 14.33
N SER A 61 -4.94 -9.55 14.64
CA SER A 61 -6.20 -9.61 15.37
C SER A 61 -7.21 -10.54 14.68
N LYS A 62 -7.30 -10.47 13.35
CA LYS A 62 -8.17 -11.32 12.55
C LYS A 62 -7.82 -12.81 12.67
N GLU A 63 -6.53 -13.15 12.67
CA GLU A 63 -6.09 -14.53 12.83
C GLU A 63 -6.32 -15.04 14.26
N GLU A 64 -6.13 -14.21 15.28
CA GLU A 64 -6.44 -14.56 16.67
C GLU A 64 -7.94 -14.82 16.87
N LEU A 65 -8.81 -13.98 16.28
CA LEU A 65 -10.26 -14.18 16.31
C LEU A 65 -10.69 -15.48 15.62
N LYS A 66 -10.03 -15.87 14.52
CA LYS A 66 -10.29 -17.16 13.86
C LYS A 66 -9.92 -18.33 14.77
N LYS A 67 -8.76 -18.27 15.43
CA LYS A 67 -8.32 -19.31 16.37
C LYS A 67 -9.30 -19.49 17.54
N LYS A 68 -9.78 -18.38 18.12
CA LYS A 68 -10.77 -18.42 19.21
C LYS A 68 -12.12 -19.00 18.81
N LYS A 69 -12.52 -18.88 17.54
CA LYS A 69 -13.78 -19.46 17.03
C LYS A 69 -13.68 -20.94 16.66
N ALA A 70 -12.46 -21.44 16.48
CA ALA A 70 -12.19 -22.85 16.15
C ALA A 70 -11.95 -23.72 17.38
N MET A 71 -11.78 -23.10 18.55
CA MET A 71 -11.81 -23.73 19.88
C MET A 71 -13.23 -23.65 20.45
#